data_AF-A0A3B8KUE5-F1
#
_entry.id   AF-A0A3B8KUE5-F1
#
_cell.length_a   1.000
_cell.length_b   1.000
_cell.length_c   1.000
_cell.angle_alpha   90.00
_cell.angle_beta   90.00
_cell.angle_gamma   90.00
#
_symmetry.space_group_name_H-M   'P 1'
#
loop_
_entity.id
_entity.type
_entity.pdbx_description
1 polymer ?
#
loop_
_entity_poly.entity_id
_entity_poly.type
_entity_poly.pdbx_seq_one_letter_code
_entity_poly.pdbx_strand_id
1 'polypeptide(L)' 'NITQMDHAFGRLMAGLEQHQLADDTLVLFTSDNGPAITRYHPHGSSGPLRDKKGSLYEGGIRV' A
#
# COMPACT_ATOMS: atom_id res chain seq x y z
N ASN A 1 -5.26 9.86 3.89
CA ASN A 1 -4.78 8.78 4.78
C ASN A 1 -3.47 8.10 4.38
N ILE A 2 -2.93 8.26 3.16
CA ILE A 2 -1.61 7.67 2.82
C ILE A 2 -0.51 8.15 3.77
N THR A 3 -0.45 9.45 4.07
CA THR A 3 0.55 10.03 5.01
C THR A 3 0.46 9.42 6.42
N GLN A 4 -0.73 9.09 6.91
CA GLN A 4 -0.88 8.47 8.23
C GLN A 4 -0.42 7.02 8.25
N MET A 5 -0.70 6.28 7.17
CA MET A 5 -0.23 4.90 6.99
C MET A 5 1.29 4.86 6.87
N ASP A 6 1.88 5.73 6.05
CA ASP A 6 3.33 5.89 5.90
C ASP A 6 3.99 6.21 7.25
N HIS A 7 3.47 7.18 7.99
CA HIS A 7 3.97 7.51 9.33
C HIS A 7 3.83 6.33 10.31
N ALA A 8 2.74 5.55 10.24
CA ALA A 8 2.59 4.35 11.08
C ALA A 8 3.59 3.24 10.70
N PHE A 9 3.84 3.05 9.42
CA PHE A 9 4.86 2.11 8.94
C PHE A 9 6.26 2.55 9.39
N GLY A 10 6.57 3.85 9.33
CA GLY A 10 7.81 4.40 9.87
C GLY A 10 8.01 4.11 11.36
N ARG A 11 6.95 4.21 12.17
CA ARG A 11 7.02 3.82 13.61
C ARG A 11 7.29 2.33 13.80
N LEU A 12 6.74 1.46 12.95
CA LEU A 12 7.02 0.02 12.99
C LEU A 12 8.50 -0.24 12.69
N MET A 13 9.04 0.36 11.62
CA MET A 13 10.46 0.20 11.26
C MET A 13 11.40 0.72 12.36
N ALA A 14 11.13 1.90 12.92
CA ALA A 14 11.90 2.45 14.03
C ALA A 14 11.85 1.55 15.28
N GLY A 15 10.71 0.89 15.53
CA GLY A 15 10.59 -0.10 16.60
C GLY A 15 11.49 -1.32 16.37
N LEU A 16 11.54 -1.86 15.15
CA LEU A 16 12.42 -2.97 14.80
C LEU A 16 13.90 -2.61 15.02
N GLU A 17 14.31 -1.40 14.62
CA GLU A 17 15.67 -0.90 14.85
C GLU A 17 15.98 -0.75 16.35
N GLN A 18 15.09 -0.11 17.12
CA GLN A 18 15.25 0.11 18.56
C GLN A 18 15.43 -1.21 19.34
N HIS A 19 14.77 -2.27 18.89
CA HIS A 19 14.83 -3.59 19.50
C HIS A 19 15.89 -4.52 18.89
N GLN A 20 16.70 -4.05 17.93
CA GLN A 20 17.75 -4.83 17.25
C GLN A 20 17.19 -6.05 16.51
N LEU A 21 15.96 -5.94 15.99
CA LEU A 21 15.26 -7.01 15.25
C LEU A 21 15.24 -6.78 13.73
N ALA A 22 15.69 -5.62 13.27
CA ALA A 22 15.59 -5.23 11.86
C ALA A 22 16.27 -6.23 10.91
N ASP A 23 17.42 -6.78 11.29
CA ASP A 23 18.20 -7.70 10.45
C ASP A 23 17.65 -9.14 10.42
N ASP A 24 16.75 -9.50 11.36
CA ASP A 24 16.14 -10.84 11.48
C ASP A 24 14.62 -10.81 11.30
N THR A 25 14.09 -9.72 10.71
CA THR A 25 12.65 -9.56 10.45
C THR A 25 12.40 -9.31 8.98
N LEU A 26 11.68 -10.24 8.32
CA LEU A 26 11.14 -10.01 6.98
C LEU A 26 9.89 -9.14 7.05
N VAL A 27 9.94 -7.95 6.44
CA VAL A 27 8.79 -7.04 6.31
C VAL A 27 8.27 -7.06 4.87
N LEU A 28 7.00 -7.41 4.70
CA LEU A 28 6.30 -7.42 3.42
C LEU A 28 5.20 -6.35 3.44
N PHE A 29 5.17 -5.49 2.43
CA PHE A 29 4.14 -4.47 2.25
C PHE A 29 3.50 -4.63 0.87
N THR A 30 2.17 -4.69 0.83
CA THR A 30 1.38 -4.82 -0.40
C THR A 30 -0.05 -4.30 -0.15
N SER A 31 -0.92 -4.38 -1.14
CA SER A 31 -2.34 -4.01 -1.06
C SER A 31 -3.25 -5.20 -1.38
N ASP A 32 -4.54 -5.11 -1.05
CA ASP A 32 -5.53 -6.16 -1.32
C ASP A 32 -6.00 -6.18 -2.78
N ASN A 33 -5.98 -5.02 -3.45
CA ASN A 33 -6.42 -4.77 -4.81
C ASN A 33 -5.91 -3.41 -5.32
N GLY A 34 -6.14 -3.13 -6.60
CA GLY A 34 -6.00 -1.79 -7.18
C GLY A 34 -6.83 -0.69 -6.50
N PRO A 35 -6.68 0.58 -6.89
CA PRO A 35 -7.31 1.70 -6.17
C PRO A 35 -8.84 1.68 -6.28
N ALA A 36 -9.55 2.06 -5.21
CA ALA A 36 -11.02 2.07 -5.19
C ALA A 36 -11.61 3.40 -5.69
N ILE A 37 -11.26 3.81 -6.91
CA ILE A 37 -11.65 5.13 -7.45
C ILE A 37 -13.13 5.12 -7.87
N THR A 38 -13.92 6.01 -7.29
CA THR A 38 -15.34 6.22 -7.62
C THR A 38 -15.65 7.72 -7.70
N ARG A 39 -16.86 8.10 -8.11
CA ARG A 39 -17.28 9.51 -8.11
C ARG A 39 -17.25 10.17 -6.72
N TYR A 40 -17.43 9.38 -5.66
CA TYR A 40 -17.43 9.86 -4.27
C TYR A 40 -16.07 9.69 -3.58
N HIS A 41 -15.22 8.82 -4.13
CA HIS A 41 -13.85 8.60 -3.67
C HIS A 41 -12.91 8.74 -4.87
N PRO A 42 -12.60 9.97 -5.31
CA PRO A 42 -11.84 10.22 -6.53
C PRO A 42 -10.32 10.05 -6.35
N HIS A 43 -9.88 9.43 -5.25
CA HIS A 43 -8.48 9.34 -4.87
C HIS A 43 -7.94 7.92 -5.11
N GLY A 44 -6.64 7.84 -5.43
CA GLY A 44 -5.95 6.61 -5.81
C GLY A 44 -5.45 6.69 -7.25
N SER A 45 -4.50 5.83 -7.60
CA SER A 45 -3.92 5.76 -8.95
C SER A 45 -3.45 4.35 -9.23
N SER A 46 -3.77 3.82 -10.40
CA SER A 46 -3.18 2.59 -10.95
C SER A 46 -1.98 2.90 -11.85
N GLY A 47 -1.50 4.14 -11.86
CA GLY A 47 -0.41 4.61 -12.72
C GLY A 47 -0.77 4.44 -14.20
N PRO A 48 0.10 3.82 -15.02
CA PRO A 48 -0.18 3.57 -16.44
C PRO A 48 -1.09 2.35 -16.68
N LEU A 49 -1.49 1.63 -15.62
CA LEU A 49 -2.22 0.37 -15.76
C LEU A 49 -3.70 0.59 -16.00
N ARG A 50 -4.31 -0.31 -16.78
CA ARG A 50 -5.72 -0.21 -17.14
C ARG A 50 -6.63 -0.55 -15.95
N ASP A 51 -7.61 0.32 -15.72
CA ASP A 51 -8.69 0.16 -14.73
C ASP A 51 -8.20 0.11 -13.27
N LYS A 52 -9.03 -0.41 -12.35
CA LYS A 52 -8.92 -0.23 -10.89
C LYS A 52 -9.69 -1.34 -10.14
N LYS A 53 -9.89 -1.22 -8.82
CA LYS A 53 -10.61 -2.21 -7.98
C LYS A 53 -11.89 -2.74 -8.66
N GLY A 54 -12.06 -4.07 -8.63
CA GLY A 54 -13.19 -4.79 -9.22
C GLY A 54 -12.99 -5.20 -10.68
N SER A 55 -11.89 -4.79 -11.31
CA SER A 55 -11.52 -5.18 -12.66
C SER A 55 -10.49 -6.31 -12.66
N LEU A 56 -10.49 -7.14 -13.72
CA LEU A 56 -9.44 -8.12 -13.99
C LEU A 56 -8.27 -7.54 -14.82
N TYR A 57 -8.37 -6.27 -15.23
CA TYR A 57 -7.22 -5.58 -15.85
C TYR A 57 -6.15 -5.27 -14.79
N GLU A 58 -4.91 -5.08 -15.25
CA GLU A 58 -3.72 -4.90 -14.38
C GLU A 58 -3.91 -3.88 -13.26
N GLY A 59 -4.60 -2.76 -13.52
CA GLY A 59 -4.83 -1.74 -12.51
C GLY A 59 -5.76 -2.19 -11.38
N GLY A 60 -6.49 -3.29 -11.52
CA GLY A 60 -7.33 -3.89 -10.49
C GLY A 60 -6.63 -4.97 -9.65
N ILE A 61 -5.63 -5.66 -10.20
CA ILE A 61 -5.03 -6.86 -9.59
C ILE A 61 -3.51 -6.80 -9.36
N ARG A 62 -2.79 -5.86 -9.98
CA ARG A 62 -1.34 -5.68 -9.78
C ARG A 62 -1.09 -4.67 -8.66
N VAL A 63 -0.43 -5.11 -7.59
CA VAL A 63 -0.16 -4.38 -6.34
C VAL A 63 1.25 -4.63 -5.83
#